data_AF-A0AAJ2JWR5-F1
#
_entry.id   AF-A0AAJ2JWR5-F1
#
_cell.length_a   1.000
_cell.length_b   1.000
_cell.length_c   1.000
_cell.angle_alpha   90.00
_cell.angle_beta   90.00
_cell.angle_gamma   90.00
#
_symmetry.space_group_name_H-M   'P 1'
#
loop_
_entity.id
_entity.type
_entity.pdbx_description
1 polymer ?
#
loop_
_entity_poly.entity_id
_entity_poly.type
_entity_poly.pdbx_seq_one_letter_code
_entity_poly.pdbx_strand_id
1 'polypeptide(L)'
;MSVQTHHHIDEQTLQDLLQFPLLDALFGRRSRRFFRGAEIPDGALAYTSKHEPLPLDEIEKILILLAVGGVTGWHHSVTRHDRYKPHLSNYSGSASGRTFPSAAGFHTSQIFFTDDTGTYLFDTRDTPPLTERDSDGNHRLIDLIQAYSSNIRRISNQRLHIPNYEPYMEGHNSWVANKPGTLLVFPIGDLAQHTIANLCFYVQNGLCIYDDVNDRPIPGIEQFRDIVDVDNPLPLTFLDQYSLAELSAELSTATYAGMLMQQALGLGGWMFDGIDRLTVLGASGDPNVPGLGFRYDTDKRWSLPNPTGLEGVFTSFTPPHFADMRAAVDAFCDRKFGKNGPFHSDTPGPWKDSRKVRGSAQIHDEPFREAVSHMAQYIYDAFGKFPATVPSVFSLMYLQTHHLDLDYYDQFFGPHAYLRSHAEHLAKWHGIK
;
A
#
# COMPACT_ATOMS: atom_id res chain seq x y z
N MET A 1 28.57 11.79 -10.02
CA MET A 1 29.34 12.39 -8.91
C MET A 1 28.67 11.95 -7.63
N SER A 2 29.36 11.12 -6.84
CA SER A 2 28.85 10.53 -5.61
C SER A 2 28.74 11.59 -4.51
N VAL A 3 27.53 11.93 -4.10
CA VAL A 3 27.31 12.61 -2.83
C VAL A 3 27.38 11.54 -1.75
N GLN A 4 28.56 11.37 -1.15
CA GLN A 4 28.67 10.69 0.14
C GLN A 4 28.16 11.65 1.23
N THR A 5 26.86 11.65 1.47
CA THR A 5 26.30 12.14 2.74
C THR A 5 26.30 10.98 3.71
N HIS A 6 27.44 10.76 4.38
CA HIS A 6 27.44 9.99 5.62
C HIS A 6 26.77 10.86 6.69
N HIS A 7 25.43 10.87 6.73
CA HIS A 7 24.75 11.21 7.98
C HIS A 7 25.21 10.17 8.99
N HIS A 8 25.96 10.61 10.01
CA HIS A 8 26.31 9.75 11.12
C HIS A 8 25.00 9.36 11.81
N ILE A 9 24.60 8.10 11.66
CA ILE A 9 23.43 7.57 12.34
C ILE A 9 23.78 7.54 13.83
N ASP A 10 23.14 8.39 14.63
CA ASP A 10 23.29 8.32 16.08
C ASP A 10 22.58 7.08 16.60
N GLU A 11 23.36 6.05 16.92
CA GLU A 11 22.82 4.79 17.44
C GLU A 11 22.03 5.00 18.72
N GLN A 12 22.37 6.00 19.56
CA GLN A 12 21.62 6.28 20.77
C GLN A 12 20.20 6.76 20.44
N THR A 13 20.05 7.64 19.45
CA THR A 13 18.73 8.09 18.98
C THR A 13 17.89 6.92 18.43
N LEU A 14 18.50 5.96 17.73
CA LEU A 14 17.79 4.74 17.30
C LEU A 14 17.42 3.81 18.47
N GLN A 15 18.26 3.72 19.51
CA GLN A 15 17.94 2.95 20.70
C GLN A 15 16.78 3.57 21.49
N ASP A 16 16.76 4.90 21.62
CA ASP A 16 15.64 5.64 22.24
C ASP A 16 14.32 5.31 21.51
N LEU A 17 14.34 5.24 20.16
CA LEU A 17 13.18 4.89 19.36
C LEU A 17 12.65 3.48 19.65
N LEU A 18 13.54 2.49 19.85
CA LEU A 18 13.17 1.12 20.20
C LEU A 18 12.47 1.01 21.57
N GLN A 19 12.68 1.98 22.45
CA GLN A 19 12.08 2.03 23.79
C GLN A 19 10.77 2.83 23.83
N PHE A 20 10.33 3.42 22.70
CA PHE A 20 9.10 4.18 22.67
C PHE A 20 7.86 3.29 22.93
N PRO A 21 7.04 3.55 23.96
CA PRO A 21 5.94 2.65 24.29
C PRO A 21 4.83 2.64 23.23
N LEU A 22 4.42 1.44 22.79
CA LEU A 22 3.30 1.30 21.86
C LEU A 22 2.01 1.94 22.38
N LEU A 23 1.75 1.88 23.69
CA LEU A 23 0.57 2.51 24.29
C LEU A 23 0.62 4.04 24.18
N ASP A 24 1.81 4.63 24.30
CA ASP A 24 2.01 6.06 24.09
C ASP A 24 1.79 6.42 22.62
N ALA A 25 2.21 5.57 21.68
CA ALA A 25 1.89 5.74 20.27
C ALA A 25 0.37 5.74 20.04
N LEU A 26 -0.36 4.77 20.61
CA LEU A 26 -1.80 4.62 20.41
C LEU A 26 -2.61 5.77 21.04
N PHE A 27 -2.38 6.06 22.32
CA PHE A 27 -3.19 7.03 23.06
C PHE A 27 -2.71 8.48 22.88
N GLY A 28 -1.42 8.66 22.61
CA GLY A 28 -0.80 9.95 22.32
C GLY A 28 -0.97 10.43 20.88
N ARG A 29 -1.40 9.56 19.96
CA ARG A 29 -1.62 9.90 18.55
C ARG A 29 -2.65 11.01 18.38
N ARG A 30 -2.29 12.06 17.64
CA ARG A 30 -3.19 13.12 17.16
C ARG A 30 -2.84 13.49 15.73
N SER A 31 -3.80 14.09 15.01
CA SER A 31 -3.53 14.72 13.72
C SER A 31 -2.89 16.08 13.97
N ARG A 32 -1.56 16.13 14.00
CA ARG A 32 -0.80 17.37 14.20
C ARG A 32 -0.44 17.90 12.83
N ARG A 33 -1.14 18.96 12.40
CA ARG A 33 -1.14 19.43 11.01
C ARG A 33 -0.23 20.61 10.76
N PHE A 34 -0.02 21.46 11.77
CA PHE A 34 0.77 22.67 11.61
C PHE A 34 2.27 22.36 11.69
N PHE A 35 2.99 22.69 10.63
CA PHE A 35 4.38 22.30 10.40
C PHE A 35 5.28 23.53 10.24
N ARG A 36 6.60 23.35 10.34
CA ARG A 36 7.56 24.43 10.08
C ARG A 36 7.38 24.96 8.65
N GLY A 37 7.14 26.26 8.52
CA GLY A 37 6.88 26.93 7.25
C GLY A 37 5.40 26.95 6.82
N ALA A 38 4.49 26.43 7.65
CA ALA A 38 3.05 26.51 7.39
C ALA A 38 2.47 27.90 7.69
N GLU A 39 1.32 28.18 7.10
CA GLU A 39 0.53 29.38 7.34
C GLU A 39 -0.96 29.04 7.39
N ILE A 40 -1.65 29.51 8.44
CA ILE A 40 -3.10 29.65 8.47
C ILE A 40 -3.40 31.16 8.38
N PRO A 41 -4.04 31.63 7.30
CA PRO A 41 -4.09 33.07 7.00
C PRO A 41 -5.05 33.86 7.90
N ASP A 42 -6.07 33.23 8.48
CA ASP A 42 -7.14 33.92 9.20
C ASP A 42 -7.81 33.04 10.29
N GLY A 43 -8.75 33.65 11.01
CA GLY A 43 -9.51 33.00 12.08
C GLY A 43 -8.80 32.96 13.44
N ALA A 44 -9.41 32.25 14.40
CA ALA A 44 -8.91 32.19 15.78
C ALA A 44 -7.57 31.44 15.93
N LEU A 45 -7.17 30.68 14.91
CA LEU A 45 -5.92 29.94 14.83
C LEU A 45 -4.98 30.49 13.75
N ALA A 46 -5.20 31.74 13.30
CA ALA A 46 -4.33 32.41 12.34
C ALA A 46 -2.90 32.46 12.86
N TYR A 47 -1.95 31.93 12.08
CA TYR A 47 -0.56 31.87 12.46
C TYR A 47 0.32 31.63 11.24
N THR A 48 1.42 32.37 11.16
CA THR A 48 2.47 32.17 10.16
C THR A 48 3.69 31.64 10.90
N SER A 49 4.19 30.46 10.50
CA SER A 49 5.43 29.91 11.03
C SER A 49 6.57 30.90 10.89
N LYS A 50 7.36 31.06 11.96
CA LYS A 50 8.60 31.87 11.95
C LYS A 50 9.80 31.07 11.43
N HIS A 51 9.60 29.79 11.19
CA HIS A 51 10.60 28.83 10.76
C HIS A 51 10.46 28.53 9.27
N GLU A 52 11.59 28.33 8.59
CA GLU A 52 11.62 27.78 7.24
C GLU A 52 11.13 26.32 7.21
N PRO A 53 10.52 25.87 6.10
CA PRO A 53 10.26 24.46 5.85
C PRO A 53 11.51 23.60 6.03
N LEU A 54 11.40 22.52 6.80
CA LEU A 54 12.47 21.56 7.04
C LEU A 54 12.07 20.18 6.50
N PRO A 55 12.65 19.73 5.37
CA PRO A 55 12.40 18.39 4.84
C PRO A 55 12.80 17.31 5.84
N LEU A 56 12.17 16.14 5.75
CA LEU A 56 12.64 14.94 6.46
C LEU A 56 14.02 14.54 5.96
N ASP A 57 14.88 14.10 6.87
CA ASP A 57 16.14 13.46 6.51
C ASP A 57 15.92 12.02 6.00
N GLU A 58 17.00 11.40 5.51
CA GLU A 58 16.92 10.06 4.92
C GLU A 58 16.59 8.96 5.94
N ILE A 59 16.96 9.13 7.21
CA ILE A 59 16.68 8.16 8.29
C ILE A 59 15.22 8.24 8.71
N GLU A 60 14.70 9.45 8.92
CA GLU A 60 13.29 9.70 9.23
C GLU A 60 12.39 9.15 8.12
N LYS A 61 12.75 9.43 6.86
CA LYS A 61 12.03 8.98 5.68
C LYS A 61 11.97 7.46 5.60
N ILE A 62 13.11 6.77 5.68
CA ILE A 62 13.12 5.30 5.57
C ILE A 62 12.41 4.63 6.75
N LEU A 63 12.48 5.19 7.97
CA LEU A 63 11.75 4.64 9.12
C LEU A 63 10.23 4.76 8.96
N ILE A 64 9.73 5.88 8.41
CA ILE A 64 8.32 6.02 8.04
C ILE A 64 7.95 5.01 6.94
N LEU A 65 8.77 4.86 5.90
CA LEU A 65 8.50 3.91 4.81
C LEU A 65 8.51 2.45 5.30
N LEU A 66 9.44 2.10 6.19
CA LEU A 66 9.49 0.79 6.84
C LEU A 66 8.25 0.54 7.69
N ALA A 67 7.72 1.55 8.39
CA ALA A 67 6.46 1.41 9.09
C ALA A 67 5.27 1.20 8.13
N VAL A 68 5.22 1.98 7.05
CA VAL A 68 4.11 1.94 6.08
C VAL A 68 4.11 0.67 5.23
N GLY A 69 5.27 0.12 4.87
CA GLY A 69 5.31 -1.08 4.05
C GLY A 69 6.58 -1.91 4.12
N GLY A 70 7.30 -1.88 5.24
CA GLY A 70 8.44 -2.74 5.48
C GLY A 70 8.10 -4.23 5.47
N VAL A 71 9.12 -5.04 5.28
CA VAL A 71 9.05 -6.50 5.33
C VAL A 71 9.43 -6.99 6.73
N THR A 72 8.62 -7.88 7.30
CA THR A 72 8.74 -8.31 8.72
C THR A 72 9.32 -9.71 8.92
N GLY A 73 9.85 -10.32 7.85
CA GLY A 73 10.28 -11.72 7.82
C GLY A 73 9.44 -12.57 6.88
N TRP A 74 9.64 -13.89 6.89
CA TRP A 74 8.83 -14.82 6.11
C TRP A 74 7.47 -15.02 6.77
N HIS A 75 6.38 -14.97 5.98
CA HIS A 75 5.04 -15.19 6.53
C HIS A 75 4.83 -16.66 6.97
N HIS A 76 3.94 -16.87 7.93
CA HIS A 76 3.62 -18.19 8.48
C HIS A 76 2.58 -18.99 7.67
N SER A 77 2.13 -18.48 6.51
CA SER A 77 1.03 -19.00 5.69
C SER A 77 -0.30 -19.24 6.42
N VAL A 78 -1.35 -19.50 5.64
CA VAL A 78 -2.58 -20.14 6.14
C VAL A 78 -2.34 -21.64 6.10
N THR A 79 -2.29 -22.30 7.26
CA THR A 79 -1.72 -23.66 7.36
C THR A 79 -2.69 -24.79 7.05
N ARG A 80 -4.00 -24.56 7.20
CA ARG A 80 -5.00 -25.60 7.04
C ARG A 80 -6.30 -25.06 6.47
N HIS A 81 -6.87 -25.82 5.55
CA HIS A 81 -8.27 -25.75 5.16
C HIS A 81 -8.73 -27.15 4.73
N ASP A 82 -9.95 -27.53 5.09
CA ASP A 82 -10.38 -28.92 5.02
C ASP A 82 -10.48 -29.45 3.58
N ARG A 83 -10.75 -28.57 2.59
CA ARG A 83 -10.74 -28.93 1.16
C ARG A 83 -9.34 -29.13 0.56
N TYR A 84 -8.29 -28.63 1.23
CA TYR A 84 -6.92 -28.82 0.75
C TYR A 84 -6.29 -30.11 1.24
N LYS A 85 -6.89 -30.84 2.19
CA LYS A 85 -6.22 -32.00 2.81
C LYS A 85 -5.67 -32.96 1.74
N PRO A 86 -4.38 -33.35 1.81
CA PRO A 86 -3.37 -33.06 2.86
C PRO A 86 -2.46 -31.84 2.58
N HIS A 87 -2.73 -31.05 1.56
CA HIS A 87 -1.92 -29.92 1.06
C HIS A 87 -1.99 -28.66 1.93
N LEU A 88 -0.97 -27.82 1.82
CA LEU A 88 -0.95 -26.46 2.38
C LEU A 88 -1.98 -25.58 1.63
N SER A 89 -2.72 -24.73 2.37
CA SER A 89 -3.62 -23.76 1.76
C SER A 89 -2.84 -22.72 0.96
N ASN A 90 -3.18 -22.57 -0.31
CA ASN A 90 -2.42 -21.78 -1.29
C ASN A 90 -2.98 -20.35 -1.49
N TYR A 91 -3.54 -19.72 -0.45
CA TYR A 91 -4.24 -18.43 -0.60
C TYR A 91 -3.29 -17.23 -0.80
N SER A 92 -2.22 -17.15 -0.02
CA SER A 92 -1.34 -15.97 0.01
C SER A 92 -0.69 -15.66 -1.33
N GLY A 93 -0.52 -14.38 -1.63
CA GLY A 93 0.12 -13.86 -2.83
C GLY A 93 1.62 -13.56 -2.67
N SER A 94 2.10 -13.34 -1.44
CA SER A 94 3.51 -13.07 -1.15
C SER A 94 4.09 -14.06 -0.14
N ALA A 95 5.39 -14.34 -0.28
CA ALA A 95 6.17 -15.15 0.65
C ALA A 95 6.63 -14.36 1.89
N SER A 96 6.65 -13.04 1.80
CA SER A 96 7.14 -12.14 2.84
C SER A 96 5.98 -11.58 3.66
N GLY A 97 6.17 -11.44 4.97
CA GLY A 97 5.29 -10.66 5.83
C GLY A 97 5.52 -9.16 5.62
N ARG A 98 4.45 -8.36 5.79
CA ARG A 98 4.48 -6.89 5.74
C ARG A 98 4.05 -6.32 7.09
N THR A 99 4.40 -5.06 7.35
CA THR A 99 3.99 -4.35 8.58
C THR A 99 2.48 -4.15 8.70
N PHE A 100 1.74 -4.36 7.62
CA PHE A 100 0.28 -4.29 7.57
C PHE A 100 -0.34 -5.64 7.14
N PRO A 101 -1.55 -5.95 7.63
CA PRO A 101 -2.29 -7.15 7.22
C PRO A 101 -2.85 -7.02 5.80
N SER A 102 -3.16 -8.16 5.19
CA SER A 102 -3.86 -8.24 3.90
C SER A 102 -4.79 -9.45 3.90
N ALA A 103 -5.91 -9.36 3.18
CA ALA A 103 -6.86 -10.45 3.02
C ALA A 103 -6.15 -11.72 2.54
N ALA A 104 -6.24 -12.80 3.33
CA ALA A 104 -5.55 -14.07 3.11
C ALA A 104 -4.03 -13.98 2.75
N GLY A 105 -3.38 -12.85 3.04
CA GLY A 105 -2.00 -12.55 2.63
C GLY A 105 -1.83 -12.29 1.13
N PHE A 106 -2.79 -11.68 0.44
CA PHE A 106 -2.69 -11.34 -0.98
C PHE A 106 -1.58 -10.33 -1.28
N HIS A 107 -1.50 -9.26 -0.46
CA HIS A 107 -0.51 -8.18 -0.53
C HIS A 107 -0.30 -7.67 -1.94
N THR A 108 -1.30 -6.96 -2.48
CA THR A 108 -1.31 -6.47 -3.86
C THR A 108 -0.91 -5.00 -3.99
N SER A 109 -0.52 -4.36 -2.88
CA SER A 109 -0.11 -2.95 -2.84
C SER A 109 1.41 -2.71 -2.91
N GLN A 110 1.76 -1.56 -3.50
CA GLN A 110 3.09 -0.96 -3.49
C GLN A 110 3.04 0.44 -2.87
N ILE A 111 4.14 0.89 -2.28
CA ILE A 111 4.19 2.15 -1.53
C ILE A 111 4.83 3.23 -2.39
N PHE A 112 4.07 4.28 -2.70
CA PHE A 112 4.60 5.46 -3.39
C PHE A 112 4.78 6.59 -2.38
N PHE A 113 5.70 7.51 -2.67
CA PHE A 113 5.84 8.71 -1.88
C PHE A 113 6.43 9.87 -2.68
N THR A 114 6.26 11.08 -2.16
CA THR A 114 6.85 12.29 -2.70
C THR A 114 7.32 13.23 -1.60
N ASP A 115 8.41 13.93 -1.87
CA ASP A 115 8.98 14.98 -1.04
C ASP A 115 9.57 16.10 -1.93
N ASP A 116 10.33 17.02 -1.34
CA ASP A 116 10.93 18.16 -2.07
C ASP A 116 11.92 17.74 -3.16
N THR A 117 12.45 16.52 -3.08
CA THR A 117 13.49 16.03 -3.99
C THR A 117 12.90 15.22 -5.14
N GLY A 118 11.66 14.72 -5.04
CA GLY A 118 11.11 13.90 -6.10
C GLY A 118 9.86 13.11 -5.76
N THR A 119 9.56 12.17 -6.66
CA THR A 119 8.52 11.15 -6.49
C THR A 119 9.14 9.78 -6.69
N TYR A 120 8.76 8.82 -5.83
CA TYR A 120 9.46 7.56 -5.64
C TYR A 120 8.50 6.40 -5.42
N LEU A 121 8.99 5.20 -5.72
CA LEU A 121 8.42 3.92 -5.31
C LEU A 121 9.31 3.31 -4.22
N PHE A 122 8.72 2.81 -3.14
CA PHE A 122 9.37 1.94 -2.18
C PHE A 122 8.95 0.49 -2.45
N ASP A 123 9.77 -0.22 -3.21
CA ASP A 123 9.43 -1.52 -3.78
C ASP A 123 9.70 -2.66 -2.77
N THR A 124 8.64 -3.05 -2.07
CA THR A 124 8.71 -4.04 -0.97
C THR A 124 7.70 -5.18 -1.08
N ARG A 125 6.83 -5.17 -2.11
CA ARG A 125 5.72 -6.14 -2.24
C ARG A 125 6.20 -7.58 -2.33
N ASP A 126 7.19 -7.80 -3.18
CA ASP A 126 7.74 -9.11 -3.51
C ASP A 126 9.20 -9.25 -3.03
N THR A 127 9.69 -8.31 -2.20
CA THR A 127 11.05 -8.35 -1.66
C THR A 127 11.15 -9.43 -0.57
N PRO A 128 12.16 -10.31 -0.60
CA PRO A 128 12.41 -11.24 0.51
C PRO A 128 12.85 -10.47 1.76
N PRO A 129 12.79 -11.05 2.96
CA PRO A 129 13.46 -10.50 4.13
C PRO A 129 14.95 -10.31 3.84
N LEU A 130 15.44 -9.08 3.98
CA LEU A 130 16.83 -8.71 3.71
C LEU A 130 17.69 -8.66 4.97
N THR A 131 17.07 -8.80 6.14
CA THR A 131 17.74 -8.83 7.45
C THR A 131 17.27 -10.03 8.24
N GLU A 132 18.14 -10.52 9.13
CA GLU A 132 17.82 -11.56 10.08
C GLU A 132 17.66 -10.96 11.49
N ARG A 133 16.97 -11.69 12.35
CA ARG A 133 16.90 -11.36 13.78
C ARG A 133 18.15 -11.86 14.47
N ASP A 134 18.57 -11.17 15.52
CA ASP A 134 19.66 -11.64 16.38
C ASP A 134 19.22 -12.85 17.24
N SER A 135 20.13 -13.34 18.09
CA SER A 135 19.89 -14.50 18.96
C SER A 135 18.73 -14.30 19.94
N ASP A 136 18.39 -13.06 20.26
CA ASP A 136 17.29 -12.70 21.16
C ASP A 136 15.99 -12.41 20.39
N GLY A 137 16.01 -12.55 19.07
CA GLY A 137 14.85 -12.36 18.19
C GLY A 137 14.59 -10.90 17.82
N ASN A 138 15.54 -10.00 18.06
CA ASN A 138 15.42 -8.57 17.77
C ASN A 138 15.97 -8.20 16.39
N HIS A 139 15.41 -7.15 15.79
CA HIS A 139 16.01 -6.51 14.62
C HIS A 139 16.86 -5.32 15.07
N ARG A 140 18.04 -5.16 14.44
CA ARG A 140 18.82 -3.93 14.55
C ARG A 140 18.28 -2.92 13.53
N LEU A 141 17.80 -1.77 14.01
CA LEU A 141 17.20 -0.74 13.13
C LEU A 141 18.18 -0.27 12.05
N ILE A 142 19.47 -0.13 12.40
CA ILE A 142 20.50 0.26 11.45
C ILE A 142 20.59 -0.70 10.25
N ASP A 143 20.49 -2.01 10.50
CA ASP A 143 20.56 -3.03 9.46
C ASP A 143 19.30 -2.99 8.58
N LEU A 144 18.13 -2.74 9.17
CA LEU A 144 16.87 -2.53 8.42
C LEU A 144 16.95 -1.30 7.52
N ILE A 145 17.41 -0.17 8.07
CA ILE A 145 17.58 1.08 7.32
C ILE A 145 18.49 0.82 6.10
N GLN A 146 19.69 0.30 6.33
CA GLN A 146 20.67 0.07 5.27
C GLN A 146 20.17 -0.92 4.22
N ALA A 147 19.53 -2.02 4.64
CA ALA A 147 19.07 -3.06 3.73
C ALA A 147 17.91 -2.59 2.83
N TYR A 148 16.98 -1.78 3.35
CA TYR A 148 15.79 -1.37 2.61
C TYR A 148 15.93 -0.03 1.89
N SER A 149 16.93 0.80 2.19
CA SER A 149 17.18 2.04 1.43
C SER A 149 17.36 1.78 -0.08
N SER A 150 17.94 0.64 -0.49
CA SER A 150 18.08 0.29 -1.91
C SER A 150 16.78 -0.04 -2.63
N ASN A 151 15.68 -0.25 -1.89
CA ASN A 151 14.35 -0.51 -2.45
C ASN A 151 13.63 0.76 -2.86
N ILE A 152 14.22 1.94 -2.59
CA ILE A 152 13.67 3.22 -3.05
C ILE A 152 14.11 3.44 -4.50
N ARG A 153 13.13 3.47 -5.41
CA ARG A 153 13.32 3.77 -6.83
C ARG A 153 12.71 5.13 -7.15
N ARG A 154 13.53 6.05 -7.68
CA ARG A 154 13.07 7.35 -8.16
C ARG A 154 12.27 7.20 -9.45
N ILE A 155 11.09 7.81 -9.48
CA ILE A 155 10.18 7.87 -10.64
C ILE A 155 10.27 9.25 -11.30
N SER A 156 10.37 10.32 -10.49
CA SER A 156 10.50 11.69 -10.97
C SER A 156 11.46 12.49 -10.12
N ASN A 157 12.08 13.50 -10.73
CA ASN A 157 12.94 14.47 -10.05
C ASN A 157 12.17 15.63 -9.41
N GLN A 158 10.84 15.59 -9.45
CA GLN A 158 9.97 16.62 -8.93
C GLN A 158 8.98 16.05 -7.92
N ARG A 159 8.61 16.88 -6.93
CA ARG A 159 7.47 16.63 -6.06
C ARG A 159 6.22 16.41 -6.94
N LEU A 160 5.38 15.44 -6.58
CA LEU A 160 4.14 15.19 -7.29
C LEU A 160 3.28 16.46 -7.26
N HIS A 161 2.95 16.98 -8.44
CA HIS A 161 2.13 18.18 -8.54
C HIS A 161 0.66 17.83 -8.27
N ILE A 162 0.11 18.41 -7.19
CA ILE A 162 -1.29 18.29 -6.81
C ILE A 162 -1.78 19.71 -6.53
N PRO A 163 -2.69 20.27 -7.35
CA PRO A 163 -3.27 21.57 -7.07
C PRO A 163 -3.98 21.55 -5.72
N ASN A 164 -3.81 22.62 -4.96
CA ASN A 164 -4.29 22.72 -3.58
C ASN A 164 -5.69 23.32 -3.49
N TYR A 165 -6.56 22.99 -4.43
CA TYR A 165 -7.94 23.46 -4.49
C TYR A 165 -8.83 22.38 -5.11
N GLU A 166 -10.14 22.50 -4.92
CA GLU A 166 -11.12 21.55 -5.43
C GLU A 166 -11.19 21.59 -6.98
N PRO A 167 -11.34 20.44 -7.66
CA PRO A 167 -11.67 19.12 -7.13
C PRO A 167 -10.44 18.25 -6.80
N TYR A 168 -9.22 18.76 -6.96
CA TYR A 168 -7.97 17.99 -6.83
C TYR A 168 -7.63 17.66 -5.37
N MET A 169 -7.95 18.58 -4.46
CA MET A 169 -7.71 18.47 -3.03
C MET A 169 -8.89 19.05 -2.27
N GLU A 170 -9.37 18.34 -1.26
CA GLU A 170 -10.46 18.81 -0.41
C GLU A 170 -10.08 20.12 0.30
N GLY A 171 -11.03 21.06 0.37
CA GLY A 171 -10.74 22.44 0.80
C GLY A 171 -10.05 22.56 2.16
N HIS A 172 -10.33 21.64 3.10
CA HIS A 172 -9.72 21.67 4.44
C HIS A 172 -8.24 21.23 4.48
N ASN A 173 -7.72 20.66 3.38
CA ASN A 173 -6.33 20.25 3.22
C ASN A 173 -5.50 21.24 2.37
N SER A 174 -6.14 22.14 1.62
CA SER A 174 -5.54 23.11 0.67
C SER A 174 -4.35 23.93 1.20
N TRP A 175 -4.39 24.28 2.49
CA TRP A 175 -3.36 25.10 3.13
C TRP A 175 -2.15 24.26 3.60
N VAL A 176 -2.29 22.94 3.76
CA VAL A 176 -1.33 22.13 4.52
C VAL A 176 -0.81 20.89 3.80
N ALA A 177 -1.57 20.27 2.91
CA ALA A 177 -1.20 19.00 2.32
C ALA A 177 -0.20 19.15 1.16
N ASN A 178 0.77 18.22 1.05
CA ASN A 178 1.79 18.15 0.00
C ASN A 178 2.60 19.45 -0.19
N LYS A 179 2.88 20.16 0.91
CA LYS A 179 3.65 21.42 0.90
C LYS A 179 5.15 21.17 0.98
N PRO A 180 6.00 22.17 0.65
CA PRO A 180 7.43 22.08 0.89
C PRO A 180 7.78 21.69 2.34
N GLY A 181 8.86 20.94 2.54
CA GLY A 181 9.27 20.42 3.84
C GLY A 181 8.50 19.18 4.32
N THR A 182 7.49 18.72 3.58
CA THR A 182 6.67 17.56 3.98
C THR A 182 7.00 16.29 3.18
N LEU A 183 6.83 15.13 3.79
CA LEU A 183 6.82 13.83 3.12
C LEU A 183 5.35 13.37 2.97
N LEU A 184 4.94 13.01 1.75
CA LEU A 184 3.62 12.43 1.50
C LEU A 184 3.79 10.99 1.00
N VAL A 185 3.35 10.02 1.80
CA VAL A 185 3.38 8.59 1.48
C VAL A 185 1.96 8.11 1.14
N PHE A 186 1.81 7.30 0.11
CA PHE A 186 0.51 6.76 -0.30
C PHE A 186 0.67 5.38 -0.94
N PRO A 187 0.04 4.34 -0.37
CA PRO A 187 0.04 3.02 -0.98
C PRO A 187 -0.95 2.98 -2.16
N ILE A 188 -0.53 2.33 -3.26
CA ILE A 188 -1.36 2.06 -4.43
C ILE A 188 -1.53 0.55 -4.54
N GLY A 189 -2.78 0.12 -4.63
CA GLY A 189 -3.18 -1.28 -4.69
C GLY A 189 -3.59 -1.74 -6.09
N ASP A 190 -3.17 -2.94 -6.46
CA ASP A 190 -3.63 -3.64 -7.67
C ASP A 190 -4.95 -4.35 -7.34
N LEU A 191 -6.06 -3.66 -7.61
CA LEU A 191 -7.41 -4.17 -7.32
C LEU A 191 -7.85 -5.24 -8.33
N ALA A 192 -7.32 -5.19 -9.57
CA ALA A 192 -7.48 -6.27 -10.52
C ALA A 192 -6.82 -7.57 -9.99
N GLN A 193 -5.55 -7.53 -9.59
CA GLN A 193 -4.89 -8.70 -8.98
C GLN A 193 -5.60 -9.17 -7.71
N HIS A 194 -6.07 -8.25 -6.88
CA HIS A 194 -6.84 -8.59 -5.67
C HIS A 194 -8.14 -9.33 -6.02
N THR A 195 -8.83 -8.89 -7.07
CA THR A 195 -10.07 -9.53 -7.53
C THR A 195 -9.81 -10.89 -8.17
N ILE A 196 -8.71 -11.08 -8.91
CA ILE A 196 -8.26 -12.42 -9.33
C ILE A 196 -8.01 -13.30 -8.11
N ALA A 197 -7.36 -12.78 -7.08
CA ALA A 197 -7.10 -13.53 -5.85
C ALA A 197 -8.40 -13.96 -5.15
N ASN A 198 -9.42 -13.11 -5.15
CA ASN A 198 -10.75 -13.46 -4.65
C ASN A 198 -11.50 -14.45 -5.54
N LEU A 199 -11.41 -14.35 -6.86
CA LEU A 199 -11.96 -15.38 -7.76
C LEU A 199 -11.28 -16.73 -7.52
N CYS A 200 -9.96 -16.76 -7.34
CA CYS A 200 -9.26 -17.97 -6.91
C CYS A 200 -9.81 -18.45 -5.56
N PHE A 201 -9.94 -17.57 -4.58
CA PHE A 201 -10.51 -17.91 -3.26
C PHE A 201 -11.91 -18.52 -3.39
N TYR A 202 -12.75 -18.01 -4.27
CA TYR A 202 -14.09 -18.53 -4.52
C TYR A 202 -14.05 -19.93 -5.11
N VAL A 203 -13.31 -20.14 -6.21
CA VAL A 203 -13.21 -21.48 -6.84
C VAL A 203 -12.64 -22.51 -5.87
N GLN A 204 -11.66 -22.14 -5.05
CA GLN A 204 -11.08 -23.00 -4.01
C GLN A 204 -12.09 -23.44 -2.94
N ASN A 205 -13.13 -22.62 -2.73
CA ASN A 205 -14.23 -22.87 -1.82
C ASN A 205 -15.50 -23.32 -2.56
N GLY A 206 -15.40 -23.66 -3.85
CA GLY A 206 -16.48 -24.17 -4.68
C GLY A 206 -17.57 -23.14 -4.97
N LEU A 207 -17.21 -21.87 -5.03
CA LEU A 207 -18.10 -20.76 -5.31
C LEU A 207 -17.80 -20.19 -6.70
N CYS A 208 -18.84 -19.75 -7.40
CA CYS A 208 -18.74 -18.92 -8.59
C CYS A 208 -19.59 -17.66 -8.43
N ILE A 209 -19.67 -16.86 -9.50
CA ILE A 209 -20.39 -15.58 -9.48
C ILE A 209 -21.55 -15.52 -10.49
N TYR A 210 -22.49 -14.63 -10.23
CA TYR A 210 -23.64 -14.28 -11.05
C TYR A 210 -23.58 -12.79 -11.38
N ASP A 211 -23.87 -12.41 -12.63
CA ASP A 211 -23.94 -11.01 -13.01
C ASP A 211 -25.28 -10.41 -12.59
N ASP A 212 -25.32 -9.88 -11.37
CA ASP A 212 -26.48 -9.21 -10.79
C ASP A 212 -26.71 -7.80 -11.35
N VAL A 213 -25.74 -7.22 -12.07
CA VAL A 213 -25.91 -5.92 -12.74
C VAL A 213 -26.77 -6.07 -14.01
N ASN A 214 -26.50 -7.12 -14.78
CA ASN A 214 -27.25 -7.44 -16.01
C ASN A 214 -28.32 -8.53 -15.82
N ASP A 215 -28.52 -8.97 -14.58
CA ASP A 215 -29.46 -10.02 -14.18
C ASP A 215 -29.38 -11.28 -15.05
N ARG A 216 -28.19 -11.87 -15.14
CA ARG A 216 -27.96 -13.09 -15.92
C ARG A 216 -26.83 -13.97 -15.38
N PRO A 217 -26.89 -15.29 -15.59
CA PRO A 217 -25.74 -16.16 -15.31
C PRO A 217 -24.59 -15.84 -16.27
N ILE A 218 -23.36 -16.15 -15.84
CA ILE A 218 -22.19 -16.12 -16.72
C ILE A 218 -22.34 -17.25 -17.75
N PRO A 219 -22.45 -16.94 -19.06
CA PRO A 219 -22.66 -17.98 -20.07
C PRO A 219 -21.51 -19.00 -20.07
N GLY A 220 -21.83 -20.29 -19.99
CA GLY A 220 -20.84 -21.37 -20.04
C GLY A 220 -20.20 -21.71 -18.70
N ILE A 221 -20.56 -21.03 -17.60
CA ILE A 221 -20.06 -21.37 -16.25
C ILE A 221 -20.40 -22.82 -15.85
N GLU A 222 -21.48 -23.33 -16.43
CA GLU A 222 -22.00 -24.69 -16.34
C GLU A 222 -20.98 -25.81 -16.56
N GLN A 223 -19.94 -25.56 -17.37
CA GLN A 223 -18.89 -26.54 -17.65
C GLN A 223 -17.98 -26.81 -16.44
N PHE A 224 -17.99 -25.91 -15.45
CA PHE A 224 -17.16 -26.00 -14.24
C PHE A 224 -17.93 -26.54 -13.02
N ARG A 225 -19.11 -27.13 -13.22
CA ARG A 225 -19.96 -27.69 -12.15
C ARG A 225 -19.27 -28.68 -11.23
N ASP A 226 -18.23 -29.36 -11.71
CA ASP A 226 -17.46 -30.31 -10.90
C ASP A 226 -16.58 -29.62 -9.83
N ILE A 227 -16.32 -28.32 -9.97
CA ILE A 227 -15.46 -27.55 -9.07
C ILE A 227 -16.14 -26.34 -8.42
N VAL A 228 -17.27 -25.85 -8.95
CA VAL A 228 -18.04 -24.74 -8.38
C VAL A 228 -19.54 -25.01 -8.34
N ASP A 229 -20.22 -24.48 -7.31
CA ASP A 229 -21.67 -24.49 -7.18
C ASP A 229 -22.30 -23.40 -8.07
N VAL A 230 -22.79 -23.81 -9.24
CA VAL A 230 -23.47 -22.92 -10.21
C VAL A 230 -24.93 -22.65 -9.86
N ASP A 231 -25.51 -23.41 -8.94
CA ASP A 231 -26.91 -23.27 -8.53
C ASP A 231 -27.07 -22.19 -7.44
N ASN A 232 -26.01 -21.91 -6.67
CA ASN A 232 -25.97 -20.87 -5.64
C ASN A 232 -24.81 -19.87 -5.82
N PRO A 233 -24.72 -19.17 -6.97
CA PRO A 233 -23.62 -18.24 -7.24
C PRO A 233 -23.71 -16.98 -6.37
N LEU A 234 -22.56 -16.38 -6.06
CA LEU A 234 -22.49 -15.08 -5.38
C LEU A 234 -22.69 -13.91 -6.36
N PRO A 235 -23.29 -12.78 -5.95
CA PRO A 235 -23.38 -11.60 -6.80
C PRO A 235 -21.99 -11.07 -7.21
N LEU A 236 -21.85 -10.68 -8.47
CA LEU A 236 -20.65 -10.05 -9.01
C LEU A 236 -20.37 -8.72 -8.29
N THR A 237 -21.40 -7.91 -8.02
CA THR A 237 -21.21 -6.65 -7.27
C THR A 237 -20.68 -6.90 -5.85
N PHE A 238 -21.03 -8.05 -5.25
CA PHE A 238 -20.47 -8.45 -3.96
C PHE A 238 -18.97 -8.76 -4.07
N LEU A 239 -18.52 -9.50 -5.10
CA LEU A 239 -17.09 -9.72 -5.36
C LEU A 239 -16.32 -8.40 -5.48
N ASP A 240 -16.84 -7.45 -6.24
CA ASP A 240 -16.20 -6.15 -6.47
C ASP A 240 -16.10 -5.32 -5.18
N GLN A 241 -17.22 -5.20 -4.44
CA GLN A 241 -17.25 -4.44 -3.19
C GLN A 241 -16.37 -5.10 -2.12
N TYR A 242 -16.37 -6.43 -2.06
CA TYR A 242 -15.57 -7.19 -1.11
C TYR A 242 -14.08 -7.01 -1.40
N SER A 243 -13.66 -7.14 -2.67
CA SER A 243 -12.27 -6.90 -3.09
C SER A 243 -11.82 -5.47 -2.83
N LEU A 244 -12.69 -4.49 -3.06
CA LEU A 244 -12.40 -3.08 -2.77
C LEU A 244 -12.25 -2.83 -1.26
N ALA A 245 -13.14 -3.41 -0.44
CA ALA A 245 -13.10 -3.27 1.01
C ALA A 245 -11.83 -3.90 1.61
N GLU A 246 -11.46 -5.10 1.16
CA GLU A 246 -10.25 -5.80 1.58
C GLU A 246 -8.99 -5.01 1.23
N LEU A 247 -8.88 -4.53 -0.02
CA LEU A 247 -7.75 -3.72 -0.43
C LEU A 247 -7.72 -2.36 0.29
N SER A 248 -8.87 -1.72 0.50
CA SER A 248 -8.95 -0.47 1.27
C SER A 248 -8.44 -0.65 2.70
N ALA A 249 -8.76 -1.77 3.36
CA ALA A 249 -8.23 -2.09 4.67
C ALA A 249 -6.71 -2.30 4.65
N GLU A 250 -6.18 -2.95 3.62
CA GLU A 250 -4.73 -3.09 3.39
C GLU A 250 -4.04 -1.72 3.30
N LEU A 251 -4.54 -0.82 2.44
CA LEU A 251 -3.98 0.52 2.26
C LEU A 251 -4.09 1.39 3.53
N SER A 252 -5.21 1.29 4.25
CA SER A 252 -5.46 2.08 5.46
C SER A 252 -4.61 1.63 6.65
N THR A 253 -4.39 0.33 6.79
CA THR A 253 -3.55 -0.19 7.88
C THR A 253 -2.07 0.11 7.65
N ALA A 254 -1.62 0.12 6.38
CA ALA A 254 -0.29 0.59 6.00
C ALA A 254 -0.03 2.05 6.43
N THR A 255 -0.91 2.99 6.06
CA THR A 255 -0.75 4.39 6.47
C THR A 255 -0.93 4.59 7.97
N TYR A 256 -1.82 3.82 8.62
CA TYR A 256 -1.98 3.87 10.08
C TYR A 256 -0.73 3.42 10.83
N ALA A 257 -0.01 2.39 10.36
CA ALA A 257 1.26 1.99 10.94
C ALA A 257 2.29 3.14 10.88
N GLY A 258 2.36 3.85 9.75
CA GLY A 258 3.17 5.07 9.64
C GLY A 258 2.72 6.17 10.60
N MET A 259 1.41 6.35 10.82
CA MET A 259 0.90 7.33 11.79
C MET A 259 1.33 7.03 13.24
N LEU A 260 1.48 5.75 13.61
CA LEU A 260 2.04 5.36 14.90
C LEU A 260 3.55 5.64 14.96
N MET A 261 4.28 5.37 13.87
CA MET A 261 5.71 5.66 13.79
C MET A 261 6.02 7.16 13.93
N GLN A 262 5.15 8.04 13.39
CA GLN A 262 5.25 9.50 13.59
C GLN A 262 5.33 9.87 15.08
N GLN A 263 4.54 9.19 15.93
CA GLN A 263 4.52 9.48 17.37
C GLN A 263 5.83 9.12 18.05
N ALA A 264 6.39 7.98 17.65
CA ALA A 264 7.64 7.47 18.18
C ALA A 264 8.83 8.33 17.75
N LEU A 265 8.86 8.75 16.48
CA LEU A 265 9.87 9.65 15.96
C LEU A 265 9.77 11.05 16.58
N GLY A 266 8.55 11.52 16.89
CA GLY A 266 8.34 12.92 17.29
C GLY A 266 7.97 13.83 16.11
N LEU A 267 7.50 13.22 15.02
CA LEU A 267 7.09 13.92 13.81
C LEU A 267 5.59 14.25 13.84
N GLY A 268 5.25 15.36 13.19
CA GLY A 268 3.88 15.73 12.87
C GLY A 268 3.34 14.97 11.68
N GLY A 269 2.03 15.07 11.47
CA GLY A 269 1.36 14.37 10.39
C GLY A 269 -0.05 13.91 10.70
N TRP A 270 -0.69 13.37 9.67
CA TRP A 270 -1.93 12.63 9.79
C TRP A 270 -2.16 11.71 8.59
N MET A 271 -2.96 10.67 8.84
CA MET A 271 -3.57 9.83 7.81
C MET A 271 -4.88 10.46 7.35
N PHE A 272 -5.13 10.51 6.05
CA PHE A 272 -6.34 11.12 5.48
C PHE A 272 -6.69 10.58 4.10
N ASP A 273 -7.99 10.61 3.79
CA ASP A 273 -8.51 10.83 2.45
C ASP A 273 -8.61 12.34 2.18
N GLY A 274 -8.81 12.74 0.92
CA GLY A 274 -8.99 14.15 0.57
C GLY A 274 -7.94 14.74 -0.36
N ILE A 275 -7.17 13.85 -0.99
CA ILE A 275 -6.54 14.10 -2.28
C ILE A 275 -7.26 13.21 -3.29
N ASP A 276 -7.75 13.79 -4.38
CA ASP A 276 -8.41 13.02 -5.43
C ASP A 276 -7.46 11.97 -6.02
N ARG A 277 -7.90 10.72 -6.00
CA ARG A 277 -7.09 9.60 -6.46
C ARG A 277 -6.79 9.66 -7.96
N LEU A 278 -7.71 10.19 -8.78
CA LEU A 278 -7.50 10.27 -10.22
C LEU A 278 -6.42 11.32 -10.52
N THR A 279 -6.40 12.41 -9.78
CA THR A 279 -5.33 13.41 -9.77
C THR A 279 -3.98 12.79 -9.50
N VAL A 280 -3.86 11.99 -8.43
CA VAL A 280 -2.60 11.32 -8.08
C VAL A 280 -2.19 10.30 -9.13
N LEU A 281 -3.13 9.49 -9.61
CA LEU A 281 -2.85 8.47 -10.62
C LEU A 281 -2.55 9.08 -12.01
N GLY A 282 -2.94 10.34 -12.26
CA GLY A 282 -2.72 11.01 -13.55
C GLY A 282 -3.88 10.91 -14.53
N ALA A 283 -5.09 10.64 -14.02
CA ALA A 283 -6.35 10.57 -14.75
C ALA A 283 -7.28 11.75 -14.43
N SER A 284 -6.71 12.92 -14.13
CA SER A 284 -7.45 14.18 -13.86
C SER A 284 -8.20 14.71 -15.10
N GLY A 285 -7.70 14.41 -16.30
CA GLY A 285 -8.17 15.00 -17.55
C GLY A 285 -7.56 16.39 -17.86
N ASP A 286 -6.79 16.97 -16.95
CA ASP A 286 -6.09 18.25 -17.14
C ASP A 286 -4.59 17.99 -17.43
N PRO A 287 -4.07 18.36 -18.60
CA PRO A 287 -2.65 18.22 -18.94
C PRO A 287 -1.69 18.96 -17.98
N ASN A 288 -2.16 19.98 -17.27
CA ASN A 288 -1.37 20.71 -16.28
C ASN A 288 -1.34 19.99 -14.92
N VAL A 289 -2.14 18.94 -14.75
CA VAL A 289 -2.22 18.12 -13.54
C VAL A 289 -1.96 16.66 -13.92
N PRO A 290 -0.72 16.33 -14.35
CA PRO A 290 -0.40 15.04 -14.96
C PRO A 290 -0.39 13.87 -13.97
N GLY A 291 -0.38 14.13 -12.66
CA GLY A 291 -0.24 13.11 -11.63
C GLY A 291 1.02 12.25 -11.84
N LEU A 292 0.90 10.96 -11.51
CA LEU A 292 1.94 9.96 -11.78
C LEU A 292 2.01 9.52 -13.25
N GLY A 293 1.01 9.89 -14.06
CA GLY A 293 0.95 9.52 -15.48
C GLY A 293 0.63 8.04 -15.70
N PHE A 294 -0.20 7.42 -14.86
CA PHE A 294 -0.70 6.09 -15.16
C PHE A 294 -1.46 6.14 -16.48
N ARG A 295 -1.26 5.11 -17.31
CA ARG A 295 -2.18 4.78 -18.38
C ARG A 295 -3.56 4.56 -17.77
N TYR A 296 -4.56 5.19 -18.37
CA TYR A 296 -5.97 4.96 -18.06
C TYR A 296 -6.80 4.91 -19.34
N ASP A 297 -7.96 4.30 -19.23
CA ASP A 297 -8.97 4.27 -20.29
C ASP A 297 -10.26 4.94 -19.82
N THR A 298 -11.11 5.29 -20.78
CA THR A 298 -12.48 5.76 -20.53
C THR A 298 -13.43 4.98 -21.43
N ASP A 299 -14.66 4.78 -20.95
CA ASP A 299 -15.72 4.14 -21.70
C ASP A 299 -17.05 4.75 -21.27
N LYS A 300 -18.01 4.85 -22.19
CA LYS A 300 -19.37 5.35 -21.92
C LYS A 300 -20.12 4.53 -20.86
N ARG A 301 -19.68 3.29 -20.60
CA ARG A 301 -20.21 2.41 -19.54
C ARG A 301 -19.79 2.84 -18.14
N TRP A 302 -18.74 3.66 -18.00
CA TRP A 302 -18.15 3.99 -16.70
C TRP A 302 -18.39 5.45 -16.34
N SER A 303 -18.61 5.71 -15.06
CA SER A 303 -18.75 7.07 -14.55
C SER A 303 -17.42 7.81 -14.36
N LEU A 304 -16.31 7.06 -14.27
CA LEU A 304 -14.97 7.58 -14.01
C LEU A 304 -13.93 6.88 -14.92
N PRO A 305 -12.83 7.56 -15.26
CA PRO A 305 -11.66 6.93 -15.88
C PRO A 305 -11.16 5.73 -15.08
N ASN A 306 -10.53 4.77 -15.77
CA ASN A 306 -9.98 3.57 -15.18
C ASN A 306 -8.45 3.50 -15.38
N PRO A 307 -7.65 3.97 -14.41
CA PRO A 307 -6.21 3.77 -14.40
C PRO A 307 -5.85 2.28 -14.30
N THR A 308 -4.88 1.85 -15.09
CA THR A 308 -4.44 0.44 -15.16
C THR A 308 -2.95 0.26 -14.87
N GLY A 309 -2.10 1.27 -15.04
CA GLY A 309 -0.70 1.13 -14.66
C GLY A 309 0.25 2.21 -15.16
N LEU A 310 1.43 2.26 -14.58
CA LEU A 310 2.60 3.04 -14.97
C LEU A 310 3.68 2.06 -15.44
N GLU A 311 3.94 2.05 -16.74
CA GLU A 311 4.83 1.07 -17.39
C GLU A 311 6.21 0.99 -16.73
N GLY A 312 6.68 -0.23 -16.51
CA GLY A 312 7.96 -0.49 -15.84
C GLY A 312 8.02 -0.08 -14.36
N VAL A 313 6.94 0.40 -13.74
CA VAL A 313 6.86 0.77 -12.32
C VAL A 313 5.80 -0.06 -11.60
N PHE A 314 4.55 -0.01 -12.06
CA PHE A 314 3.40 -0.70 -11.47
C PHE A 314 2.34 -0.94 -12.55
N THR A 315 1.94 -2.18 -12.77
CA THR A 315 0.87 -2.52 -13.73
C THR A 315 -0.13 -3.45 -13.07
N SER A 316 -1.42 -3.20 -13.32
CA SER A 316 -2.50 -4.04 -12.80
C SER A 316 -2.69 -5.31 -13.61
N PHE A 317 -3.19 -6.37 -12.97
CA PHE A 317 -3.42 -7.68 -13.60
C PHE A 317 -4.70 -7.69 -14.45
N THR A 318 -4.72 -6.86 -15.49
CA THR A 318 -5.80 -6.71 -16.46
C THR A 318 -5.24 -6.20 -17.79
N PRO A 319 -5.94 -6.40 -18.92
CA PRO A 319 -5.61 -5.70 -20.15
C PRO A 319 -5.52 -4.17 -19.98
N PRO A 320 -4.67 -3.50 -20.79
CA PRO A 320 -3.85 -4.09 -21.85
C PRO A 320 -2.46 -4.56 -21.41
N HIS A 321 -2.16 -4.56 -20.10
CA HIS A 321 -0.87 -5.04 -19.59
C HIS A 321 -0.70 -6.56 -19.76
N PHE A 322 -1.83 -7.25 -19.87
CA PHE A 322 -1.94 -8.63 -20.30
C PHE A 322 -2.83 -8.71 -21.55
N ALA A 323 -2.59 -9.69 -22.43
CA ALA A 323 -3.34 -9.82 -23.67
C ALA A 323 -4.84 -10.04 -23.43
N ASP A 324 -5.17 -10.82 -22.41
CA ASP A 324 -6.52 -11.15 -21.96
C ASP A 324 -6.50 -11.50 -20.46
N MET A 325 -7.66 -11.81 -19.89
CA MET A 325 -7.74 -12.19 -18.47
C MET A 325 -7.17 -13.58 -18.19
N ARG A 326 -7.03 -14.45 -19.21
CA ARG A 326 -6.33 -15.73 -19.06
C ARG A 326 -4.85 -15.51 -18.79
N ALA A 327 -4.19 -14.67 -19.59
CA ALA A 327 -2.80 -14.29 -19.39
C ALA A 327 -2.56 -13.62 -18.03
N ALA A 328 -3.51 -12.80 -17.55
CA ALA A 328 -3.43 -12.18 -16.22
C ALA A 328 -3.53 -13.23 -15.09
N VAL A 329 -4.48 -14.17 -15.18
CA VAL A 329 -4.63 -15.28 -14.21
C VAL A 329 -3.40 -16.19 -14.22
N ASP A 330 -2.86 -16.47 -15.39
CA ASP A 330 -1.66 -17.28 -15.56
C ASP A 330 -0.45 -16.63 -14.90
N ALA A 331 -0.23 -15.32 -15.13
CA ALA A 331 0.81 -14.56 -14.46
C ALA A 331 0.61 -14.50 -12.93
N PHE A 332 -0.65 -14.50 -12.46
CA PHE A 332 -0.94 -14.55 -11.03
C PHE A 332 -0.57 -15.93 -10.44
N CYS A 333 -0.88 -17.00 -11.15
CA CYS A 333 -0.47 -18.35 -10.77
C CYS A 333 1.07 -18.47 -10.75
N ASP A 334 1.75 -17.95 -11.76
CA ASP A 334 3.21 -17.94 -11.83
C ASP A 334 3.85 -17.14 -10.69
N ARG A 335 3.26 -16.00 -10.29
CA ARG A 335 3.70 -15.26 -9.11
C ARG A 335 3.58 -16.09 -7.83
N LYS A 336 2.55 -16.95 -7.72
CA LYS A 336 2.28 -17.74 -6.52
C LYS A 336 3.12 -19.02 -6.41
N PHE A 337 3.24 -19.74 -7.52
CA PHE A 337 3.85 -21.08 -7.56
C PHE A 337 5.20 -21.12 -8.28
N GLY A 338 5.50 -20.11 -9.10
CA GLY A 338 6.78 -19.96 -9.78
C GLY A 338 7.91 -19.53 -8.84
N LYS A 339 9.09 -19.31 -9.41
CA LYS A 339 10.31 -18.99 -8.65
C LYS A 339 10.07 -17.79 -7.70
N ASN A 340 10.51 -17.95 -6.44
CA ASN A 340 10.33 -16.99 -5.35
C ASN A 340 8.88 -16.81 -4.85
N GLY A 341 7.90 -17.47 -5.46
CA GLY A 341 6.52 -17.45 -5.01
C GLY A 341 6.33 -18.11 -3.63
N PRO A 342 5.27 -17.77 -2.89
CA PRO A 342 4.96 -18.34 -1.58
C PRO A 342 4.81 -19.87 -1.56
N PHE A 343 4.55 -20.51 -2.70
CA PHE A 343 4.33 -21.94 -2.77
C PHE A 343 5.42 -22.70 -3.54
N HIS A 344 6.48 -22.00 -3.94
CA HIS A 344 7.63 -22.64 -4.56
C HIS A 344 8.52 -23.31 -3.51
N SER A 345 8.94 -24.54 -3.78
CA SER A 345 9.68 -25.39 -2.83
C SER A 345 11.07 -24.83 -2.46
N ASP A 346 11.67 -24.00 -3.32
CA ASP A 346 12.96 -23.35 -3.03
C ASP A 346 12.83 -21.97 -2.37
N THR A 347 11.61 -21.46 -2.20
CA THR A 347 11.41 -20.19 -1.48
C THR A 347 11.69 -20.44 0.01
N PRO A 348 12.59 -19.69 0.67
CA PRO A 348 12.83 -19.86 2.09
C PRO A 348 11.58 -19.54 2.92
N GLY A 349 11.56 -19.95 4.18
CA GLY A 349 10.41 -19.77 5.04
C GLY A 349 10.73 -19.92 6.52
N PRO A 350 9.73 -19.69 7.40
CA PRO A 350 9.90 -19.75 8.85
C PRO A 350 9.99 -21.19 9.39
N TRP A 351 9.72 -22.21 8.55
CA TRP A 351 9.68 -23.61 9.00
C TRP A 351 11.05 -24.28 8.89
N LYS A 352 11.31 -25.20 9.83
CA LYS A 352 12.49 -26.08 9.82
C LYS A 352 12.65 -26.84 8.50
N ASP A 353 11.53 -27.21 7.87
CA ASP A 353 11.49 -27.86 6.55
C ASP A 353 10.61 -27.05 5.59
N SER A 354 11.08 -25.85 5.25
CA SER A 354 10.35 -24.93 4.37
C SER A 354 10.11 -25.52 2.98
N ARG A 355 11.05 -26.32 2.46
CA ARG A 355 10.91 -26.97 1.15
C ARG A 355 9.72 -27.92 1.13
N LYS A 356 9.59 -28.78 2.15
CA LYS A 356 8.44 -29.69 2.26
C LYS A 356 7.13 -28.93 2.46
N VAL A 357 7.10 -27.90 3.30
CA VAL A 357 5.88 -27.14 3.58
C VAL A 357 5.38 -26.41 2.34
N ARG A 358 6.23 -25.58 1.70
CA ARG A 358 5.82 -24.82 0.51
C ARG A 358 5.51 -25.73 -0.67
N GLY A 359 6.34 -26.73 -0.94
CA GLY A 359 6.15 -27.70 -2.01
C GLY A 359 4.93 -28.62 -1.81
N SER A 360 4.31 -28.63 -0.63
CA SER A 360 3.06 -29.38 -0.39
C SER A 360 1.80 -28.66 -0.84
N ALA A 361 1.88 -27.36 -1.17
CA ALA A 361 0.72 -26.58 -1.60
C ALA A 361 0.13 -27.16 -2.88
N GLN A 362 -1.20 -27.21 -2.94
CA GLN A 362 -1.89 -27.60 -4.17
C GLN A 362 -1.68 -26.51 -5.22
N ILE A 363 -1.27 -26.89 -6.43
CA ILE A 363 -1.09 -25.95 -7.54
C ILE A 363 -2.45 -25.67 -8.17
N HIS A 364 -2.64 -24.45 -8.69
CA HIS A 364 -3.77 -24.14 -9.56
C HIS A 364 -3.58 -24.87 -10.90
N ASP A 365 -4.31 -25.97 -11.07
CA ASP A 365 -4.28 -26.77 -12.30
C ASP A 365 -5.09 -26.11 -13.42
N GLU A 366 -5.10 -26.76 -14.58
CA GLU A 366 -5.72 -26.19 -15.79
C GLU A 366 -7.23 -25.94 -15.62
N PRO A 367 -8.06 -26.90 -15.15
CA PRO A 367 -9.49 -26.64 -14.94
C PRO A 367 -9.76 -25.49 -13.96
N PHE A 368 -8.94 -25.37 -12.91
CA PHE A 368 -9.03 -24.26 -11.97
C PHE A 368 -8.76 -22.91 -12.64
N ARG A 369 -7.66 -22.83 -13.40
CA ARG A 369 -7.28 -21.61 -14.13
C ARG A 369 -8.34 -21.24 -15.16
N GLU A 370 -8.85 -22.21 -15.91
CA GLU A 370 -9.94 -22.00 -16.87
C GLU A 370 -11.20 -21.43 -16.20
N ALA A 371 -11.62 -21.95 -15.05
CA ALA A 371 -12.80 -21.43 -14.35
C ALA A 371 -12.63 -19.98 -13.88
N VAL A 372 -11.47 -19.67 -13.29
CA VAL A 372 -11.15 -18.31 -12.84
C VAL A 372 -11.06 -17.36 -14.03
N SER A 373 -10.34 -17.75 -15.09
CA SER A 373 -10.20 -16.95 -16.30
C SER A 373 -11.53 -16.75 -17.03
N HIS A 374 -12.42 -17.74 -17.03
CA HIS A 374 -13.74 -17.62 -17.66
C HIS A 374 -14.59 -16.53 -16.99
N MET A 375 -14.65 -16.54 -15.66
CA MET A 375 -15.34 -15.49 -14.90
C MET A 375 -14.69 -14.11 -15.08
N ALA A 376 -13.35 -14.05 -15.01
CA ALA A 376 -12.61 -12.81 -15.16
C ALA A 376 -12.75 -12.21 -16.58
N GLN A 377 -12.67 -13.05 -17.61
CA GLN A 377 -12.83 -12.64 -19.01
C GLN A 377 -14.25 -12.17 -19.28
N TYR A 378 -15.26 -12.87 -18.76
CA TYR A 378 -16.65 -12.42 -18.84
C TYR A 378 -16.82 -11.00 -18.28
N ILE A 379 -16.27 -10.73 -17.09
CA ILE A 379 -16.30 -9.40 -16.48
C ILE A 379 -15.67 -8.37 -17.42
N TYR A 380 -14.46 -8.64 -17.90
CA TYR A 380 -13.75 -7.73 -18.79
C TYR A 380 -14.55 -7.45 -20.08
N ASP A 381 -15.12 -8.47 -20.72
CA ASP A 381 -15.86 -8.31 -21.98
C ASP A 381 -17.19 -7.55 -21.77
N ALA A 382 -17.95 -7.92 -20.74
CA ALA A 382 -19.25 -7.32 -20.47
C ALA A 382 -19.12 -5.85 -20.02
N PHE A 383 -18.17 -5.56 -19.14
CA PHE A 383 -18.03 -4.24 -18.52
C PHE A 383 -16.96 -3.37 -19.18
N GLY A 384 -16.06 -3.95 -19.98
CA GLY A 384 -14.98 -3.26 -20.69
C GLY A 384 -13.71 -3.04 -19.88
N LYS A 385 -13.73 -3.43 -18.61
CA LYS A 385 -12.63 -3.34 -17.67
C LYS A 385 -12.77 -4.42 -16.62
N PHE A 386 -11.68 -4.64 -15.89
CA PHE A 386 -11.67 -5.58 -14.78
C PHE A 386 -11.03 -4.92 -13.55
N PRO A 387 -11.70 -4.91 -12.38
CA PRO A 387 -13.04 -5.44 -12.10
C PRO A 387 -14.17 -4.61 -12.72
N ALA A 388 -15.43 -5.04 -12.57
CA ALA A 388 -16.55 -4.53 -13.35
C ALA A 388 -16.99 -3.10 -12.96
N THR A 389 -17.21 -2.88 -11.66
CA THR A 389 -17.88 -1.70 -11.08
C THR A 389 -16.92 -0.83 -10.27
N VAL A 390 -15.78 -1.38 -9.87
CA VAL A 390 -14.70 -0.70 -9.14
C VAL A 390 -13.48 -0.46 -10.07
N PRO A 391 -12.47 0.35 -9.71
CA PRO A 391 -11.34 0.61 -10.61
C PRO A 391 -10.34 -0.57 -10.62
N SER A 392 -9.51 -0.68 -11.66
CA SER A 392 -8.43 -1.69 -11.73
C SER A 392 -7.28 -1.38 -10.75
N VAL A 393 -7.02 -0.09 -10.53
CA VAL A 393 -6.02 0.42 -9.58
C VAL A 393 -6.71 1.27 -8.54
N PHE A 394 -6.34 1.08 -7.27
CA PHE A 394 -6.97 1.78 -6.17
C PHE A 394 -5.94 2.48 -5.27
N SER A 395 -6.21 3.75 -4.97
CA SER A 395 -5.52 4.55 -3.94
C SER A 395 -6.61 5.36 -3.22
N LEU A 396 -6.45 5.54 -1.92
CA LEU A 396 -7.42 6.24 -1.08
C LEU A 396 -6.77 6.97 0.09
N MET A 397 -5.90 6.26 0.82
CA MET A 397 -5.30 6.78 2.05
C MET A 397 -3.92 7.37 1.79
N TYR A 398 -3.69 8.55 2.35
CA TYR A 398 -2.42 9.27 2.31
C TYR A 398 -1.91 9.46 3.73
N LEU A 399 -0.59 9.44 3.89
CA LEU A 399 0.10 9.77 5.13
C LEU A 399 1.02 10.96 4.88
N GLN A 400 0.68 12.12 5.43
CA GLN A 400 1.61 13.25 5.47
C GLN A 400 2.44 13.19 6.74
N THR A 401 3.75 13.41 6.62
CA THR A 401 4.72 13.51 7.72
C THR A 401 5.54 14.79 7.58
N HIS A 402 5.82 15.46 8.71
CA HIS A 402 6.59 16.71 8.73
C HIS A 402 7.15 17.04 10.11
N HIS A 403 8.06 18.01 10.16
CA HIS A 403 8.51 18.63 11.41
C HIS A 403 7.46 19.62 11.93
N LEU A 404 7.05 19.48 13.20
CA LEU A 404 6.11 20.42 13.82
C LEU A 404 6.74 21.78 14.05
N ASP A 405 5.92 22.83 13.91
CA ASP A 405 6.22 24.12 14.53
C ASP A 405 5.58 24.12 15.93
N LEU A 406 6.40 23.94 16.96
CA LEU A 406 5.93 23.85 18.35
C LEU A 406 5.41 25.21 18.85
N ASP A 407 5.88 26.33 18.31
CA ASP A 407 5.44 27.67 18.74
C ASP A 407 3.94 27.86 18.47
N TYR A 408 3.43 27.30 17.36
CA TYR A 408 1.99 27.29 17.08
C TYR A 408 1.21 26.53 18.14
N TYR A 409 1.66 25.34 18.53
CA TYR A 409 0.96 24.54 19.53
C TYR A 409 1.02 25.19 20.92
N ASP A 410 2.17 25.75 21.30
CA ASP A 410 2.34 26.45 22.57
C ASP A 410 1.51 27.72 22.65
N GLN A 411 1.29 28.40 21.52
CA GLN A 411 0.47 29.59 21.46
C GLN A 411 -1.03 29.30 21.58
N PHE A 412 -1.54 28.23 20.95
CA PHE A 412 -2.98 28.04 20.79
C PHE A 412 -3.58 26.86 21.55
N PHE A 413 -2.78 25.88 21.98
CA PHE A 413 -3.27 24.66 22.59
C PHE A 413 -2.98 24.63 24.10
N GLY A 414 -3.77 23.83 24.83
CA GLY A 414 -3.49 23.57 26.23
C GLY A 414 -2.24 22.71 26.45
N PRO A 415 -1.84 22.51 27.71
CA PRO A 415 -0.74 21.61 28.05
C PRO A 415 -0.88 20.24 27.38
N HIS A 416 0.25 19.63 27.00
CA HIS A 416 0.32 18.30 26.37
C HIS A 416 -0.28 18.21 24.96
N ALA A 417 -0.28 19.31 24.20
CA ALA A 417 -0.69 19.33 22.78
C ALA A 417 0.15 18.38 21.89
N TYR A 418 1.40 18.14 22.28
CA TYR A 418 2.32 17.22 21.64
C TYR A 418 3.04 16.35 22.68
N LEU A 419 3.60 15.22 22.23
CA LEU A 419 4.31 14.28 23.10
C LEU A 419 5.74 14.76 23.35
N ARG A 420 6.38 14.21 24.39
CA ARG A 420 7.80 14.46 24.68
C ARG A 420 8.70 14.20 23.47
N SER A 421 8.42 13.15 22.69
CA SER A 421 9.16 12.85 21.46
C SER A 421 9.15 14.04 20.49
N HIS A 422 8.04 14.75 20.35
CA HIS A 422 7.94 15.91 19.47
C HIS A 422 8.68 17.12 20.03
N ALA A 423 8.61 17.32 21.35
CA ALA A 423 9.30 18.41 22.04
C ALA A 423 10.83 18.31 21.89
N GLU A 424 11.35 17.09 21.89
CA GLU A 424 12.78 16.80 21.84
C GLU A 424 13.31 16.53 20.42
N HIS A 425 12.41 16.32 19.44
CA HIS A 425 12.76 15.83 18.09
C HIS A 425 13.84 16.66 17.42
N LEU A 426 13.58 17.96 17.23
CA LEU A 426 14.48 18.85 16.49
C LEU A 426 15.86 18.96 17.16
N ALA A 427 15.91 18.94 18.50
CA ALA A 427 17.16 19.01 19.23
C ALA A 427 17.96 17.70 19.12
N LYS A 428 17.28 16.54 19.20
CA LYS A 428 17.93 15.22 19.14
C LYS A 428 18.36 14.84 17.72
N TRP A 429 17.47 15.00 16.75
CA TRP A 429 17.69 14.54 15.38
C TRP A 429 18.44 15.57 14.51
N HIS A 430 18.19 16.86 14.74
CA HIS A 430 18.70 17.94 13.87
C HIS A 430 19.65 18.91 14.57
N GLY A 431 19.83 18.81 15.89
CA GLY A 431 20.63 19.77 16.67
C GLY A 431 20.05 21.18 16.72
N ILE A 432 18.76 21.34 16.36
CA ILE A 432 18.04 22.62 16.32
C ILE A 432 17.32 22.79 17.66
N LYS A 433 17.57 23.91 18.34
CA LYS A 433 16.95 24.25 19.63
C LYS A 433 15.76 25.17 19.50
#